data_AF-W9J197-F1
#
_entry.id   AF-W9J197-F1
#
_cell.length_a   1.000
_cell.length_b   1.000
_cell.length_c   1.000
_cell.angle_alpha   90.00
_cell.angle_beta   90.00
_cell.angle_gamma   90.00
#
_symmetry.space_group_name_H-M   'P 1'
#
loop_
_entity.id
_entity.type
_entity.pdbx_description
1 polymer ?
#
loop_
_entity_poly.entity_id
_entity_poly.type
_entity_poly.pdbx_seq_one_letter_code
_entity_poly.pdbx_strand_id
1 'polypeptide(L)'
;MTLSRSPSPVPGGGWSSPGLSLDSGRSTPANVSGGPVVWESAKMRPHNSSTFSSFSTQNKGFFSRHMRRLSSSLPQFNGQRETWKEKHGRGPRWIRKVPLAGRIRSIYGRMGRRLKMFLLFMLVAMLCYTIFYTTPLVYYWRRSFGGGNKFVIILGANVGGGVMEWKGAREWAIERDSVRNKRKYVNRWGYDLEIVDMSTKKKYAHEWRESWEKVDFIRSTLRKYPKAEWVWWLDLNTFVMEPSVSLQDHIFNHLQTEVERDINYFNPRNISHPFTHHYLDEVSRSPVGDGKANSINMIMTQDCAGFNLGSFFMRRSDWTDRLLDVWWDPVTYEQKHMQWEHKEQDALDQLYQSQPWVRKHVGFLHQRKINSFPPGACNPDGGPKDKHIHYEENQRDFLVNMAGCEWGRDCWGEMYYYREFSYWLNRNPWERFKEDLIAVIWFKLTGKKVKL
;
A
#
# COMPACT_ATOMS: atom_id res chain seq x y z
N MET A 1 -101.09 -32.14 -26.24
CA MET A 1 -100.11 -31.04 -26.05
C MET A 1 -100.76 -29.99 -25.18
N THR A 2 -100.04 -29.52 -24.18
CA THR A 2 -100.53 -29.27 -22.81
C THR A 2 -101.07 -27.86 -22.56
N LEU A 3 -102.27 -27.84 -21.94
CA LEU A 3 -103.05 -26.78 -21.27
C LEU A 3 -102.27 -26.13 -20.11
N SER A 4 -102.63 -25.02 -19.44
CA SER A 4 -103.48 -23.83 -19.65
C SER A 4 -103.33 -22.93 -18.39
N ARG A 5 -103.57 -21.62 -18.53
CA ARG A 5 -104.03 -20.60 -17.53
C ARG A 5 -103.13 -20.07 -16.38
N SER A 6 -103.25 -18.74 -16.19
CA SER A 6 -102.91 -17.82 -15.07
C SER A 6 -103.75 -18.06 -13.79
N PRO A 7 -103.67 -17.31 -12.64
CA PRO A 7 -102.84 -16.17 -12.18
C PRO A 7 -102.26 -16.32 -10.72
N SER A 8 -101.77 -15.20 -10.11
CA SER A 8 -101.28 -14.87 -8.72
C SER A 8 -102.17 -15.38 -7.53
N PRO A 9 -101.91 -15.17 -6.19
CA PRO A 9 -101.03 -14.22 -5.45
C PRO A 9 -100.36 -14.74 -4.12
N VAL A 10 -99.75 -13.82 -3.33
CA VAL A 10 -99.15 -13.95 -1.97
C VAL A 10 -100.25 -14.01 -0.87
N PRO A 11 -100.04 -14.67 0.30
CA PRO A 11 -100.10 -13.91 1.56
C PRO A 11 -99.22 -14.46 2.71
N GLY A 12 -98.87 -13.57 3.65
CA GLY A 12 -98.39 -13.92 4.98
C GLY A 12 -99.49 -14.48 5.90
N GLY A 13 -99.08 -15.07 7.02
CA GLY A 13 -99.97 -15.57 8.06
C GLY A 13 -99.18 -16.34 9.09
N GLY A 14 -98.98 -15.74 10.27
CA GLY A 14 -98.19 -16.30 11.35
C GLY A 14 -98.83 -17.50 12.03
N TRP A 15 -98.06 -18.14 12.92
CA TRP A 15 -98.59 -18.92 14.02
C TRP A 15 -97.80 -18.60 15.29
N SER A 16 -98.55 -18.17 16.29
CA SER A 16 -98.17 -18.04 17.69
C SER A 16 -98.12 -19.42 18.33
N SER A 17 -97.19 -19.65 19.25
CA SER A 17 -97.46 -20.50 20.42
C SER A 17 -96.53 -20.15 21.58
N PRO A 18 -96.99 -20.39 22.82
CA PRO A 18 -96.76 -19.47 23.93
C PRO A 18 -96.01 -20.09 25.11
N GLY A 19 -95.55 -19.23 26.01
CA GLY A 19 -95.51 -19.51 27.45
C GLY A 19 -94.21 -20.14 27.97
N LEU A 20 -93.42 -19.35 28.69
CA LEU A 20 -93.32 -19.44 30.14
C LEU A 20 -92.44 -18.29 30.66
N SER A 21 -93.05 -17.48 31.51
CA SER A 21 -92.47 -16.41 32.33
C SER A 21 -91.79 -16.98 33.57
N LEU A 22 -90.71 -16.34 34.03
CA LEU A 22 -90.33 -15.98 35.42
C LEU A 22 -88.85 -15.55 35.35
N ASP A 23 -88.57 -14.25 35.48
CA ASP A 23 -88.10 -13.59 36.73
C ASP A 23 -86.90 -14.32 37.33
N SER A 24 -85.78 -13.74 37.70
CA SER A 24 -85.33 -12.39 38.10
C SER A 24 -83.82 -12.60 38.37
N GLY A 25 -82.93 -11.65 38.59
CA GLY A 25 -82.97 -10.24 38.83
C GLY A 25 -81.50 -9.82 38.92
N ARG A 26 -81.19 -8.68 38.34
CA ARG A 26 -79.91 -8.00 38.50
C ARG A 26 -80.03 -7.15 39.76
N SER A 27 -79.19 -7.36 40.76
CA SER A 27 -78.97 -6.39 41.83
C SER A 27 -77.49 -6.01 41.90
N THR A 28 -77.33 -4.70 42.03
CA THR A 28 -76.19 -3.82 41.83
C THR A 28 -75.32 -3.68 43.10
N PRO A 29 -74.21 -2.93 43.05
CA PRO A 29 -73.00 -3.16 43.84
C PRO A 29 -72.94 -2.31 45.13
N ALA A 30 -71.96 -2.58 46.00
CA ALA A 30 -71.47 -1.57 46.93
C ALA A 30 -70.01 -1.84 47.34
N ASN A 31 -69.19 -0.80 47.17
CA ASN A 31 -67.82 -0.64 47.66
C ASN A 31 -67.81 -0.30 49.18
N VAL A 32 -66.59 -0.17 49.71
CA VAL A 32 -66.18 0.59 50.93
C VAL A 32 -66.16 -0.29 52.21
N SER A 33 -65.11 -0.41 53.04
CA SER A 33 -63.78 0.20 53.19
C SER A 33 -62.99 -0.54 54.29
N GLY A 34 -61.66 -0.47 54.25
CA GLY A 34 -60.80 -0.45 55.45
C GLY A 34 -60.23 -1.81 55.90
N GLY A 35 -58.90 -1.95 55.82
CA GLY A 35 -58.16 -3.04 56.49
C GLY A 35 -58.16 -2.89 58.02
N PRO A 36 -57.26 -3.54 58.79
CA PRO A 36 -56.23 -4.53 58.42
C PRO A 36 -56.38 -5.86 59.20
N VAL A 37 -56.02 -7.03 58.65
CA VAL A 37 -55.75 -8.21 59.49
C VAL A 37 -54.63 -9.06 58.91
N VAL A 38 -53.62 -9.26 59.75
CA VAL A 38 -52.45 -10.13 59.60
C VAL A 38 -52.68 -11.35 60.50
N TRP A 39 -52.07 -12.48 60.15
CA TRP A 39 -51.87 -13.72 60.93
C TRP A 39 -53.05 -14.70 61.04
N GLU A 40 -52.94 -15.85 60.37
CA GLU A 40 -52.90 -17.20 60.99
C GLU A 40 -53.29 -18.31 60.00
N SER A 41 -52.29 -18.95 59.38
CA SER A 41 -52.36 -20.37 58.97
C SER A 41 -51.01 -20.86 58.44
N ALA A 42 -50.00 -20.93 59.32
CA ALA A 42 -48.77 -21.68 59.06
C ALA A 42 -48.04 -22.03 60.37
N LYS A 43 -48.74 -22.74 61.27
CA LYS A 43 -48.09 -23.49 62.35
C LYS A 43 -47.99 -24.95 61.90
N MET A 44 -46.79 -25.39 61.54
CA MET A 44 -46.27 -26.74 61.82
C MET A 44 -44.80 -26.86 61.35
N ARG A 45 -43.88 -26.82 62.32
CA ARG A 45 -42.57 -27.50 62.40
C ARG A 45 -42.42 -27.87 63.90
N PRO A 46 -41.63 -28.88 64.33
CA PRO A 46 -40.35 -29.40 63.79
C PRO A 46 -40.33 -30.97 63.73
N HIS A 47 -39.32 -31.70 63.22
CA HIS A 47 -37.96 -31.89 63.75
C HIS A 47 -37.14 -32.85 62.83
N ASN A 48 -35.81 -32.62 62.75
CA ASN A 48 -34.67 -33.55 62.53
C ASN A 48 -34.68 -34.51 61.31
N SER A 49 -33.59 -34.85 60.62
CA SER A 49 -32.15 -34.57 60.72
C SER A 49 -31.45 -35.11 59.46
N SER A 50 -30.36 -34.46 59.04
CA SER A 50 -29.19 -35.04 58.34
C SER A 50 -29.40 -35.91 57.08
N THR A 51 -29.19 -35.33 55.89
CA THR A 51 -28.18 -35.72 54.86
C THR A 51 -28.55 -35.13 53.49
N PHE A 52 -27.93 -34.01 53.11
CA PHE A 52 -27.87 -33.64 51.69
C PHE A 52 -26.57 -34.19 51.12
N SER A 53 -26.70 -35.23 50.29
CA SER A 53 -25.64 -35.67 49.39
C SER A 53 -25.42 -34.61 48.32
N SER A 54 -24.20 -34.09 48.26
CA SER A 54 -23.74 -33.19 47.21
C SER A 54 -23.75 -33.92 45.86
N PHE A 55 -24.61 -33.47 44.93
CA PHE A 55 -24.57 -33.95 43.54
C PHE A 55 -23.35 -33.35 42.83
N SER A 56 -22.24 -34.07 42.88
CA SER A 56 -21.02 -33.80 42.14
C SER A 56 -21.25 -34.12 40.66
N THR A 57 -21.37 -33.11 39.80
CA THR A 57 -21.27 -33.34 38.35
C THR A 57 -19.79 -33.36 37.95
N GLN A 58 -19.30 -34.54 37.58
CA GLN A 58 -17.98 -34.75 36.97
C GLN A 58 -17.64 -33.70 35.91
N ASN A 59 -16.37 -33.25 35.94
CA ASN A 59 -15.74 -32.37 34.97
C ASN A 59 -15.98 -32.82 33.52
N LYS A 60 -16.97 -32.20 32.84
CA LYS A 60 -17.10 -32.28 31.39
C LYS A 60 -16.49 -31.01 30.76
N GLY A 61 -15.54 -31.22 29.85
CA GLY A 61 -14.66 -30.21 29.25
C GLY A 61 -15.40 -29.12 28.46
N PHE A 62 -14.69 -28.01 28.20
CA PHE A 62 -15.19 -26.77 27.58
C PHE A 62 -16.10 -26.99 26.35
N PHE A 63 -15.75 -27.91 25.46
CA PHE A 63 -16.53 -28.23 24.26
C PHE A 63 -17.92 -28.81 24.56
N SER A 64 -18.06 -29.65 25.59
CA SER A 64 -19.36 -30.24 25.95
C SER A 64 -20.35 -29.20 26.50
N ARG A 65 -19.85 -28.18 27.22
CA ARG A 65 -20.65 -27.05 27.72
C ARG A 65 -21.10 -26.14 26.59
N HIS A 66 -20.26 -25.94 25.58
CA HIS A 66 -20.59 -25.11 24.42
C HIS A 66 -21.56 -25.81 23.45
N MET A 67 -21.43 -27.14 23.27
CA MET A 67 -22.36 -27.95 22.48
C MET A 67 -23.78 -27.96 23.07
N ARG A 68 -23.92 -28.04 24.40
CA ARG A 68 -25.25 -27.93 25.05
C ARG A 68 -25.87 -26.55 24.91
N ARG A 69 -25.07 -25.48 24.86
CA ARG A 69 -25.57 -24.12 24.59
C ARG A 69 -26.03 -23.93 23.15
N LEU A 70 -25.36 -24.55 22.18
CA LEU A 70 -25.81 -24.56 20.79
C LEU A 70 -27.05 -25.44 20.60
N SER A 71 -27.12 -26.61 21.24
CA SER A 71 -28.26 -27.52 21.13
C SER A 71 -29.52 -27.01 21.84
N SER A 72 -29.39 -26.23 22.92
CA SER A 72 -30.53 -25.58 23.60
C SER A 72 -31.00 -24.28 22.93
N SER A 73 -30.25 -23.77 21.95
CA SER A 73 -30.65 -22.61 21.12
C SER A 73 -31.39 -22.99 19.84
N LEU A 74 -31.54 -24.30 19.56
CA LEU A 74 -32.34 -24.82 18.46
C LEU A 74 -33.78 -25.07 18.95
N PRO A 75 -34.82 -24.66 18.20
CA PRO A 75 -36.19 -24.91 18.59
C PRO A 75 -36.45 -26.43 18.60
N GLN A 76 -36.68 -26.96 19.80
CA GLN A 76 -37.04 -28.35 20.01
C GLN A 76 -38.55 -28.48 19.74
N PHE A 77 -38.92 -29.02 18.59
CA PHE A 77 -40.32 -29.37 18.31
C PHE A 77 -40.69 -30.58 19.15
N ASN A 78 -41.29 -30.32 20.31
CA ASN A 78 -41.80 -31.35 21.19
C ASN A 78 -43.05 -31.96 20.54
N GLY A 79 -42.96 -33.23 20.13
CA GLY A 79 -44.08 -33.99 19.59
C GLY A 79 -45.04 -34.36 20.71
N GLN A 80 -45.93 -33.43 21.06
CA GLN A 80 -47.04 -33.72 21.96
C GLN A 80 -48.14 -34.42 21.15
N ARG A 81 -48.30 -35.73 21.41
CA ARG A 81 -49.32 -36.59 20.83
C ARG A 81 -50.65 -36.27 21.52
N GLU A 82 -51.37 -35.28 21.02
CA GLU A 82 -52.74 -34.99 21.43
C GLU A 82 -53.70 -35.21 20.26
N THR A 83 -54.52 -36.24 20.46
CA THR A 83 -55.84 -36.56 19.90
C THR A 83 -56.37 -35.74 18.71
N TRP A 84 -56.66 -36.49 17.65
CA TRP A 84 -57.27 -36.05 16.40
C TRP A 84 -58.70 -35.54 16.59
N LYS A 85 -58.93 -34.26 16.26
CA LYS A 85 -60.18 -33.80 15.64
C LYS A 85 -59.81 -32.95 14.43
N GLU A 86 -60.02 -33.55 13.25
CA GLU A 86 -59.82 -32.92 11.95
C GLU A 86 -60.61 -31.61 11.82
N LYS A 87 -59.89 -30.51 11.61
CA LYS A 87 -60.38 -29.40 10.78
C LYS A 87 -59.54 -29.37 9.52
N HIS A 88 -60.03 -30.08 8.50
CA HIS A 88 -59.61 -29.91 7.11
C HIS A 88 -59.73 -28.43 6.73
N GLY A 89 -58.64 -27.82 6.26
CA GLY A 89 -58.74 -26.49 5.64
C GLY A 89 -57.53 -25.57 5.71
N ARG A 90 -56.41 -25.93 6.35
CA ARG A 90 -55.18 -25.10 6.28
C ARG A 90 -53.91 -25.96 6.27
N GLY A 91 -53.49 -26.36 5.07
CA GLY A 91 -52.14 -26.90 4.86
C GLY A 91 -51.05 -25.89 5.26
N PRO A 92 -49.81 -26.32 5.56
CA PRO A 92 -48.76 -25.44 6.05
C PRO A 92 -48.28 -24.46 4.97
N ARG A 93 -48.89 -23.29 4.88
CA ARG A 93 -48.47 -22.17 4.00
C ARG A 93 -47.31 -21.34 4.58
N TRP A 94 -46.34 -21.96 5.27
CA TRP A 94 -45.22 -21.24 5.90
C TRP A 94 -43.90 -21.27 5.13
N ILE A 95 -43.92 -21.68 3.85
CA ILE A 95 -42.79 -21.48 2.93
C ILE A 95 -43.26 -20.69 1.70
N ARG A 96 -44.04 -19.62 1.92
CA ARG A 96 -44.46 -18.74 0.84
C ARG A 96 -43.48 -17.58 0.73
N LYS A 97 -42.55 -17.70 -0.25
CA LYS A 97 -41.76 -16.64 -0.91
C LYS A 97 -41.64 -15.33 -0.12
N VAL A 98 -40.92 -15.33 1.00
CA VAL A 98 -40.55 -14.07 1.65
C VAL A 98 -39.54 -13.40 0.73
N PRO A 99 -39.79 -12.18 0.22
CA PRO A 99 -38.81 -11.49 -0.60
C PRO A 99 -37.52 -11.32 0.21
N LEU A 100 -36.37 -11.42 -0.46
CA LEU A 100 -35.04 -11.48 0.16
C LEU A 100 -34.83 -10.31 1.15
N ALA A 101 -35.33 -9.13 0.80
CA ALA A 101 -35.36 -7.94 1.64
C ALA A 101 -36.17 -8.12 2.95
N GLY A 102 -37.33 -8.76 2.90
CA GLY A 102 -38.15 -9.05 4.08
C GLY A 102 -37.49 -10.03 5.04
N ARG A 103 -36.75 -11.01 4.49
CA ARG A 103 -35.99 -11.98 5.30
C ARG A 103 -34.81 -11.30 6.00
N ILE A 104 -34.06 -10.45 5.30
CA ILE A 104 -32.96 -9.64 5.87
C ILE A 104 -33.48 -8.70 6.96
N ARG A 105 -34.61 -8.00 6.71
CA ARG A 105 -35.22 -7.10 7.69
C ARG A 105 -35.63 -7.82 8.98
N SER A 106 -36.15 -9.05 8.86
CA SER A 106 -36.51 -9.87 10.03
C SER A 106 -35.29 -10.37 10.83
N ILE A 107 -34.17 -10.62 10.16
CA ILE A 107 -32.90 -11.03 10.78
C ILE A 107 -32.26 -9.83 11.48
N TYR A 108 -32.21 -8.68 10.80
CA TYR A 108 -31.71 -7.43 11.36
C TYR A 108 -32.56 -6.98 12.55
N GLY A 109 -33.89 -7.13 12.50
CA GLY A 109 -34.78 -6.84 13.63
C GLY A 109 -34.48 -7.69 14.87
N ARG A 110 -34.12 -8.97 14.67
CA ARG A 110 -33.79 -9.93 15.75
C ARG A 110 -32.37 -9.83 16.29
N MET A 111 -31.47 -9.13 15.60
CA MET A 111 -30.10 -8.91 16.09
C MET A 111 -30.06 -7.94 17.28
N GLY A 112 -29.32 -8.32 18.32
CA GLY A 112 -29.04 -7.46 19.47
C GLY A 112 -28.21 -6.21 19.10
N ARG A 113 -28.36 -5.13 19.87
CA ARG A 113 -27.68 -3.84 19.62
C ARG A 113 -26.15 -3.96 19.52
N ARG A 114 -25.52 -4.81 20.35
CA ARG A 114 -24.07 -5.03 20.31
C ARG A 114 -23.59 -5.64 18.99
N LEU A 115 -24.30 -6.64 18.48
CA LEU A 115 -23.96 -7.27 17.20
C LEU A 115 -24.19 -6.33 16.01
N LYS A 116 -25.23 -5.47 16.08
CA LYS A 116 -25.44 -4.41 15.08
C LYS A 116 -24.30 -3.41 15.04
N MET A 117 -23.84 -2.95 16.21
CA MET A 117 -22.69 -2.04 16.29
C MET A 117 -21.41 -2.71 15.79
N PHE A 118 -21.18 -3.98 16.10
CA PHE A 118 -20.02 -4.72 15.59
C PHE A 118 -20.05 -4.88 14.07
N LEU A 119 -21.19 -5.28 13.49
CA LEU A 119 -21.32 -5.38 12.02
C LEU A 119 -21.22 -4.01 11.34
N LEU A 120 -21.77 -2.95 11.95
CA LEU A 120 -21.62 -1.59 11.44
C LEU A 120 -20.15 -1.18 11.46
N PHE A 121 -19.43 -1.43 12.55
CA PHE A 121 -17.99 -1.15 12.64
C PHE A 121 -17.21 -1.91 11.58
N MET A 122 -17.47 -3.21 11.40
CA MET A 122 -16.83 -4.02 10.35
C MET A 122 -17.14 -3.49 8.94
N LEU A 123 -18.39 -3.05 8.70
CA LEU A 123 -18.78 -2.46 7.42
C LEU A 123 -18.09 -1.12 7.18
N VAL A 124 -18.00 -0.26 8.19
CA VAL A 124 -17.29 1.02 8.12
C VAL A 124 -15.79 0.77 7.92
N ALA A 125 -15.18 -0.15 8.67
CA ALA A 125 -13.77 -0.51 8.51
C ALA A 125 -13.48 -1.07 7.11
N MET A 126 -14.36 -1.94 6.58
CA MET A 126 -14.26 -2.45 5.22
C MET A 126 -14.41 -1.32 4.20
N LEU A 127 -15.34 -0.38 4.39
CA LEU A 127 -15.57 0.74 3.50
C LEU A 127 -14.42 1.75 3.54
N CYS A 128 -13.86 2.03 4.70
CA CYS A 128 -12.64 2.83 4.85
C CYS A 128 -11.46 2.13 4.17
N TYR A 129 -11.32 0.82 4.35
CA TYR A 129 -10.28 0.02 3.69
C TYR A 129 -10.44 0.06 2.16
N THR A 130 -11.66 -0.14 1.63
CA THR A 130 -11.88 -0.06 0.18
C THR A 130 -11.60 1.35 -0.33
N ILE A 131 -12.14 2.39 0.30
CA ILE A 131 -11.86 3.77 -0.08
C ILE A 131 -10.36 4.05 -0.08
N PHE A 132 -9.63 3.61 0.94
CA PHE A 132 -8.19 3.89 1.04
C PHE A 132 -7.37 3.07 0.03
N TYR A 133 -7.67 1.79 -0.18
CA TYR A 133 -6.83 0.91 -1.00
C TYR A 133 -7.28 0.77 -2.46
N THR A 134 -8.55 1.03 -2.79
CA THR A 134 -9.06 0.89 -4.16
C THR A 134 -9.27 2.21 -4.89
N THR A 135 -9.40 3.33 -4.18
CA THR A 135 -9.61 4.64 -4.81
C THR A 135 -8.32 5.47 -4.86
N PRO A 136 -8.19 6.43 -5.80
CA PRO A 136 -7.00 7.28 -5.90
C PRO A 136 -6.91 8.33 -4.77
N LEU A 137 -7.78 8.29 -3.76
CA LEU A 137 -7.79 9.26 -2.66
C LEU A 137 -6.45 9.28 -1.91
N VAL A 138 -5.85 8.10 -1.70
CA VAL A 138 -4.52 8.00 -1.07
C VAL A 138 -3.43 8.66 -1.90
N TYR A 139 -3.49 8.54 -3.22
CA TYR A 139 -2.55 9.21 -4.11
C TYR A 139 -2.64 10.74 -3.93
N TYR A 140 -3.85 11.31 -4.00
CA TYR A 140 -4.04 12.75 -3.82
C TYR A 140 -3.70 13.25 -2.42
N TRP A 141 -3.97 12.45 -1.39
CA TRP A 141 -3.60 12.75 -0.01
C TRP A 141 -2.07 12.78 0.16
N ARG A 142 -1.35 11.76 -0.34
CA ARG A 142 0.13 11.72 -0.30
C ARG A 142 0.75 12.82 -1.14
N ARG A 143 0.16 13.14 -2.30
CA ARG A 143 0.62 14.23 -3.17
C ARG A 143 0.48 15.60 -2.52
N SER A 144 -0.65 15.87 -1.87
CA SER A 144 -0.97 17.22 -1.35
C SER A 144 -0.49 17.45 0.08
N PHE A 145 -0.80 16.51 0.98
CA PHE A 145 -0.45 16.61 2.40
C PHE A 145 0.82 15.84 2.76
N GLY A 146 1.11 14.73 2.06
CA GLY A 146 2.33 13.94 2.25
C GLY A 146 3.58 14.51 1.57
N GLY A 147 3.50 15.69 0.95
CA GLY A 147 4.64 16.35 0.30
C GLY A 147 5.14 15.66 -0.98
N GLY A 148 4.36 14.76 -1.59
CA GLY A 148 4.75 14.07 -2.82
C GLY A 148 4.98 15.03 -4.00
N ASN A 149 4.22 16.13 -4.09
CA ASN A 149 4.38 17.15 -5.12
C ASN A 149 5.73 17.91 -5.09
N LYS A 150 6.54 17.74 -4.03
CA LYS A 150 7.87 18.34 -3.92
C LYS A 150 8.94 17.56 -4.67
N PHE A 151 8.68 16.32 -5.05
CA PHE A 151 9.65 15.42 -5.67
C PHE A 151 9.24 15.10 -7.10
N VAL A 152 10.19 15.27 -8.03
CA VAL A 152 10.04 14.87 -9.43
C VAL A 152 11.16 13.91 -9.78
N ILE A 153 10.80 12.75 -10.31
CA ILE A 153 11.77 11.79 -10.85
C ILE A 153 11.92 12.07 -12.34
N ILE A 154 13.15 12.29 -12.79
CA ILE A 154 13.50 12.34 -14.20
C ILE A 154 14.06 10.97 -14.59
N LEU A 155 13.46 10.37 -15.61
CA LEU A 155 13.93 9.14 -16.22
C LEU A 155 14.45 9.44 -17.61
N GLY A 156 15.76 9.28 -17.81
CA GLY A 156 16.35 9.27 -19.14
C GLY A 156 16.02 7.95 -19.84
N ALA A 157 15.20 7.99 -20.89
CA ALA A 157 14.84 6.85 -21.72
C ALA A 157 15.09 7.19 -23.20
N ASN A 158 15.34 6.19 -24.05
CA ASN A 158 15.44 6.39 -25.49
C ASN A 158 14.15 5.88 -26.14
N VAL A 159 13.16 6.77 -26.24
CA VAL A 159 11.77 6.42 -26.57
C VAL A 159 11.61 6.09 -28.06
N GLY A 160 12.56 6.50 -28.91
CA GLY A 160 12.49 6.36 -30.37
C GLY A 160 13.38 5.30 -30.99
N GLY A 161 14.43 4.84 -30.28
CA GLY A 161 15.57 4.20 -30.95
C GLY A 161 16.38 5.26 -31.70
N GLY A 162 17.71 5.17 -31.65
CA GLY A 162 18.58 6.16 -32.27
C GLY A 162 18.58 6.07 -33.80
N VAL A 163 19.07 7.12 -34.46
CA VAL A 163 19.33 7.09 -35.91
C VAL A 163 20.51 6.16 -36.25
N MET A 164 21.46 6.00 -35.32
CA MET A 164 22.70 5.25 -35.52
C MET A 164 22.57 3.76 -35.21
N GLU A 165 21.70 3.38 -34.27
CA GLU A 165 21.49 1.98 -33.87
C GLU A 165 20.01 1.69 -33.62
N TRP A 166 19.51 0.62 -34.26
CA TRP A 166 18.16 0.12 -34.04
C TRP A 166 18.06 -0.52 -32.66
N LYS A 167 17.09 -0.04 -31.88
CA LYS A 167 16.87 -0.52 -30.52
C LYS A 167 16.52 -2.01 -30.48
N GLY A 168 17.33 -2.79 -29.78
CA GLY A 168 17.17 -4.24 -29.67
C GLY A 168 15.96 -4.65 -28.81
N ALA A 169 15.49 -5.89 -28.97
CA ALA A 169 14.37 -6.42 -28.16
C ALA A 169 14.67 -6.41 -26.65
N ARG A 170 15.94 -6.59 -26.26
CA ARG A 170 16.40 -6.51 -24.87
C ARG A 170 16.31 -5.10 -24.31
N GLU A 171 16.76 -4.10 -25.06
CA GLU A 171 16.67 -2.68 -24.66
C GLU A 171 15.21 -2.21 -24.53
N TRP A 172 14.34 -2.62 -25.46
CA TRP A 172 12.89 -2.39 -25.33
C TRP A 172 12.32 -2.98 -24.04
N ALA A 173 12.77 -4.18 -23.68
CA ALA A 173 12.32 -4.82 -22.45
C ALA A 173 12.85 -4.12 -21.19
N ILE A 174 14.12 -3.69 -21.18
CA ILE A 174 14.73 -2.92 -20.10
C ILE A 174 13.96 -1.61 -19.90
N GLU A 175 13.73 -0.85 -20.97
CA GLU A 175 12.98 0.41 -20.89
C GLU A 175 11.58 0.19 -20.34
N ARG A 176 10.85 -0.77 -20.88
CA ARG A 176 9.49 -1.07 -20.44
C ARG A 176 9.44 -1.41 -18.96
N ASP A 177 10.36 -2.24 -18.49
CA ASP A 177 10.40 -2.67 -17.09
C ASP A 177 10.84 -1.53 -16.15
N SER A 178 11.83 -0.74 -16.56
CA SER A 178 12.32 0.44 -15.85
C SER A 178 11.24 1.52 -15.71
N VAL A 179 10.57 1.88 -16.81
CA VAL A 179 9.45 2.84 -16.83
C VAL A 179 8.31 2.33 -15.96
N ARG A 180 7.94 1.05 -16.07
CA ARG A 180 6.86 0.45 -15.27
C ARG A 180 7.19 0.46 -13.78
N ASN A 181 8.43 0.15 -13.41
CA ASN A 181 8.90 0.19 -12.02
C ASN A 181 8.78 1.60 -11.44
N LYS A 182 9.36 2.59 -12.10
CA LYS A 182 9.36 4.00 -11.65
C LYS A 182 7.95 4.58 -11.62
N ARG A 183 7.12 4.31 -12.63
CA ARG A 183 5.70 4.73 -12.65
C ARG A 183 4.92 4.15 -11.47
N LYS A 184 5.14 2.87 -11.13
CA LYS A 184 4.50 2.24 -9.96
C LYS A 184 4.93 2.91 -8.66
N TYR A 185 6.22 3.25 -8.52
CA TYR A 185 6.76 3.93 -7.35
C TYR A 185 6.17 5.34 -7.17
N VAL A 186 6.20 6.14 -8.23
CA VAL A 186 5.66 7.51 -8.27
C VAL A 186 4.16 7.53 -7.97
N ASN A 187 3.38 6.63 -8.59
CA ASN A 187 1.94 6.52 -8.33
C ASN A 187 1.63 6.09 -6.89
N ARG A 188 2.54 5.38 -6.21
CA ARG A 188 2.33 4.99 -4.82
C ARG A 188 2.52 6.17 -3.86
N TRP A 189 3.46 7.07 -4.15
CA TRP A 189 3.84 8.15 -3.23
C TRP A 189 3.35 9.54 -3.62
N GLY A 190 2.72 9.69 -4.78
CA GLY A 190 2.20 10.98 -5.22
C GLY A 190 3.26 11.89 -5.83
N TYR A 191 4.43 11.36 -6.19
CA TYR A 191 5.48 12.08 -6.91
C TYR A 191 5.07 12.37 -8.36
N ASP A 192 5.90 13.12 -9.07
CA ASP A 192 5.81 13.25 -10.53
C ASP A 192 6.92 12.46 -11.23
N LEU A 193 6.63 11.93 -12.42
CA LEU A 193 7.59 11.24 -13.28
C LEU A 193 7.67 11.98 -14.61
N GLU A 194 8.85 12.50 -14.92
CA GLU A 194 9.17 13.03 -16.24
C GLU A 194 10.01 12.00 -16.99
N ILE A 195 9.47 11.48 -18.09
CA ILE A 195 10.22 10.60 -18.99
C ILE A 195 10.76 11.46 -20.10
N VAL A 196 12.08 11.44 -20.24
CA VAL A 196 12.81 12.33 -21.10
C VAL A 196 13.52 11.52 -22.16
N ASP A 197 13.39 11.95 -23.42
CA ASP A 197 14.03 11.29 -24.54
C ASP A 197 15.50 11.74 -24.67
N MET A 198 16.41 10.81 -24.36
CA MET A 198 17.87 10.93 -24.46
C MET A 198 18.39 10.47 -25.84
N SER A 199 17.52 10.45 -26.85
CA SER A 199 17.94 10.15 -28.22
C SER A 199 18.89 11.24 -28.72
N THR A 200 19.90 10.85 -29.52
CA THR A 200 20.93 11.75 -30.02
C THR A 200 20.32 12.87 -30.87
N LYS A 201 20.24 14.09 -30.32
CA LYS A 201 19.76 15.25 -31.08
C LYS A 201 20.92 15.93 -31.78
N LYS A 202 20.64 16.58 -32.92
CA LYS A 202 21.64 17.34 -33.68
C LYS A 202 22.42 18.37 -32.82
N LYS A 203 21.80 18.94 -31.79
CA LYS A 203 22.43 19.86 -30.82
C LYS A 203 23.55 19.18 -30.00
N TYR A 204 23.47 17.87 -29.80
CA TYR A 204 24.39 17.03 -29.03
C TYR A 204 25.14 16.02 -29.91
N ALA A 205 24.99 16.09 -31.23
CA ALA A 205 25.51 15.11 -32.18
C ALA A 205 27.03 15.17 -32.39
N HIS A 206 27.73 16.14 -31.80
CA HIS A 206 29.16 15.97 -31.57
C HIS A 206 29.29 14.87 -30.52
N GLU A 207 29.88 13.73 -30.89
CA GLU A 207 29.95 12.41 -30.22
C GLU A 207 30.27 12.42 -28.70
N TRP A 208 30.57 13.59 -28.14
CA TRP A 208 30.98 13.78 -26.76
C TRP A 208 29.97 14.57 -25.90
N ARG A 209 28.80 15.00 -26.43
CA ARG A 209 27.79 15.80 -25.67
C ARG A 209 26.55 15.03 -25.17
N GLU A 210 26.41 13.76 -25.50
CA GLU A 210 25.18 12.98 -25.25
C GLU A 210 24.77 12.90 -23.77
N SER A 211 25.73 12.86 -22.85
CA SER A 211 25.43 12.75 -21.42
C SER A 211 25.20 14.10 -20.72
N TRP A 212 25.55 15.23 -21.37
CA TRP A 212 25.29 16.56 -20.81
C TRP A 212 23.85 17.00 -21.01
N GLU A 213 23.07 16.27 -21.81
CA GLU A 213 21.64 16.50 -21.98
C GLU A 213 20.90 16.51 -20.63
N LYS A 214 21.43 15.78 -19.63
CA LYS A 214 20.98 15.79 -18.22
C LYS A 214 20.77 17.21 -17.70
N VAL A 215 21.71 18.12 -17.99
CA VAL A 215 21.69 19.51 -17.51
C VAL A 215 20.49 20.28 -18.05
N ASP A 216 20.27 20.19 -19.36
CA ASP A 216 19.14 20.84 -20.05
C ASP A 216 17.81 20.28 -19.55
N PHE A 217 17.75 18.97 -19.34
CA PHE A 217 16.54 18.31 -18.90
C PHE A 217 16.18 18.65 -17.46
N ILE A 218 17.14 18.63 -16.54
CA ILE A 218 16.93 19.06 -15.14
C ILE A 218 16.38 20.49 -15.11
N ARG A 219 16.97 21.40 -15.89
CA ARG A 219 16.49 22.78 -16.03
C ARG A 219 15.06 22.85 -16.56
N SER A 220 14.75 22.09 -17.61
CA SER A 220 13.41 22.06 -18.20
C SER A 220 12.36 21.49 -17.23
N THR A 221 12.70 20.46 -16.47
CA THR A 221 11.82 19.83 -15.47
C THR A 221 11.56 20.78 -14.31
N LEU A 222 12.58 21.47 -13.80
CA LEU A 222 12.40 22.50 -12.77
C LEU A 222 11.49 23.64 -13.23
N ARG A 223 11.49 24.00 -14.52
CA ARG A 223 10.55 24.99 -15.09
C ARG A 223 9.13 24.42 -15.22
N LYS A 224 9.00 23.18 -15.68
CA LYS A 224 7.71 22.49 -15.87
C LYS A 224 6.97 22.22 -14.55
N TYR A 225 7.71 21.91 -13.48
CA TYR A 225 7.17 21.56 -12.17
C TYR A 225 7.56 22.60 -11.11
N PRO A 226 6.92 23.79 -11.06
CA PRO A 226 7.33 24.88 -10.17
C PRO A 226 7.21 24.56 -8.67
N LYS A 227 6.38 23.58 -8.30
CA LYS A 227 6.21 23.12 -6.91
C LYS A 227 7.29 22.14 -6.45
N ALA A 228 8.09 21.62 -7.37
CA ALA A 228 9.16 20.68 -7.06
C ALA A 228 10.28 21.40 -6.31
N GLU A 229 10.63 20.86 -5.14
CA GLU A 229 11.80 21.27 -4.36
C GLU A 229 13.02 20.44 -4.77
N TRP A 230 12.82 19.14 -5.05
CA TRP A 230 13.88 18.21 -5.41
C TRP A 230 13.55 17.48 -6.71
N VAL A 231 14.57 17.35 -7.53
CA VAL A 231 14.56 16.55 -8.75
C VAL A 231 15.52 15.39 -8.54
N TRP A 232 15.06 14.18 -8.83
CA TRP A 232 15.85 12.95 -8.78
C TRP A 232 16.11 12.48 -10.19
N TRP A 233 17.36 12.53 -10.63
CA TRP A 233 17.77 11.93 -11.89
C TRP A 233 17.97 10.42 -11.71
N LEU A 234 17.39 9.62 -12.60
CA LEU A 234 17.58 8.18 -12.67
C LEU A 234 17.87 7.73 -14.11
N ASP A 235 18.95 6.98 -14.25
CA ASP A 235 19.28 6.31 -15.52
C ASP A 235 18.30 5.15 -15.82
N LEU A 236 18.22 4.78 -17.09
CA LEU A 236 17.33 3.73 -17.57
C LEU A 236 17.63 2.38 -16.90
N ASN A 237 18.91 2.06 -16.73
CA ASN A 237 19.42 0.80 -16.17
C ASN A 237 19.35 0.74 -14.63
N THR A 238 18.38 1.43 -14.03
CA THR A 238 18.12 1.42 -12.59
C THR A 238 16.79 0.76 -12.24
N PHE A 239 16.69 0.12 -11.07
CA PHE A 239 15.47 -0.52 -10.59
C PHE A 239 15.23 -0.23 -9.11
N VAL A 240 14.05 0.31 -8.78
CA VAL A 240 13.62 0.54 -7.39
C VAL A 240 13.23 -0.81 -6.76
N MET A 241 13.98 -1.23 -5.76
CA MET A 241 13.83 -2.52 -5.09
C MET A 241 12.79 -2.46 -3.98
N GLU A 242 12.72 -1.35 -3.23
CA GLU A 242 11.84 -1.18 -2.06
C GLU A 242 10.74 -0.13 -2.33
N PRO A 243 9.65 -0.47 -3.04
CA PRO A 243 8.61 0.48 -3.41
C PRO A 243 7.75 0.94 -2.22
N SER A 244 7.88 0.31 -1.05
CA SER A 244 7.14 0.63 0.18
C SER A 244 7.79 1.70 1.05
N VAL A 245 8.97 2.20 0.67
CA VAL A 245 9.67 3.26 1.41
C VAL A 245 9.56 4.59 0.65
N SER A 246 9.26 5.67 1.35
CA SER A 246 9.21 7.02 0.78
C SER A 246 10.61 7.64 0.71
N LEU A 247 10.83 8.63 -0.16
CA LEU A 247 12.13 9.31 -0.25
C LEU A 247 12.37 10.15 1.01
N GLN A 248 11.30 10.72 1.55
CA GLN A 248 11.32 11.52 2.76
C GLN A 248 11.83 10.71 3.95
N ASP A 249 11.25 9.54 4.18
CA ASP A 249 11.65 8.69 5.30
C ASP A 249 13.05 8.10 5.09
N HIS A 250 13.38 7.73 3.85
CA HIS A 250 14.67 7.12 3.51
C HIS A 250 15.86 8.07 3.63
N ILE A 251 15.69 9.34 3.24
CA ILE A 251 16.79 10.31 3.09
C ILE A 251 16.41 11.67 3.67
N PHE A 252 15.34 12.30 3.17
CA PHE A 252 15.17 13.75 3.34
C PHE A 252 14.84 14.21 4.76
N ASN A 253 14.21 13.35 5.58
CA ASN A 253 13.94 13.64 6.99
C ASN A 253 15.21 13.54 7.86
N HIS A 254 16.25 12.86 7.36
CA HIS A 254 17.47 12.54 8.09
C HIS A 254 18.74 13.03 7.35
N LEU A 255 18.62 14.10 6.53
CA LEU A 255 19.72 14.59 5.69
C LEU A 255 21.01 14.87 6.46
N GLN A 256 20.89 15.45 7.66
CA GLN A 256 22.05 15.85 8.47
C GLN A 256 22.88 14.65 8.94
N THR A 257 22.25 13.49 9.14
CA THR A 257 22.90 12.29 9.66
C THR A 257 23.32 11.33 8.56
N GLU A 258 22.65 11.38 7.41
CA GLU A 258 22.81 10.40 6.33
C GLU A 258 23.71 10.89 5.20
N VAL A 259 23.79 12.21 5.00
CA VAL A 259 24.61 12.80 3.95
C VAL A 259 25.95 13.20 4.52
N GLU A 260 27.00 12.57 4.00
CA GLU A 260 28.38 12.90 4.30
C GLU A 260 28.84 14.07 3.43
N ARG A 261 29.45 15.08 4.04
CA ARG A 261 29.98 16.25 3.31
C ARG A 261 31.49 16.24 3.19
N ASP A 262 32.15 15.49 4.07
CA ASP A 262 33.58 15.28 4.00
C ASP A 262 33.87 14.11 3.05
N ILE A 263 34.49 14.42 1.91
CA ILE A 263 34.85 13.38 0.93
C ILE A 263 35.90 12.40 1.48
N ASN A 264 36.64 12.77 2.54
CA ASN A 264 37.72 11.94 3.08
C ASN A 264 37.23 10.64 3.71
N TYR A 265 35.93 10.55 4.02
CA TYR A 265 35.32 9.29 4.48
C TYR A 265 35.42 8.19 3.42
N PHE A 266 35.15 8.53 2.15
CA PHE A 266 35.26 7.62 1.03
C PHE A 266 35.77 8.37 -0.21
N ASN A 267 37.05 8.20 -0.53
CA ASN A 267 37.73 9.00 -1.54
C ASN A 267 38.48 8.11 -2.56
N PRO A 268 37.75 7.39 -3.44
CA PRO A 268 38.36 6.47 -4.41
C PRO A 268 39.30 7.18 -5.40
N ARG A 269 39.06 8.47 -5.68
CA ARG A 269 39.88 9.30 -6.59
C ARG A 269 41.01 10.06 -5.90
N ASN A 270 41.22 9.87 -4.59
CA ASN A 270 42.23 10.56 -3.79
C ASN A 270 42.26 12.09 -3.99
N ILE A 271 41.07 12.70 -4.01
CA ILE A 271 40.89 14.14 -4.16
C ILE A 271 41.42 14.86 -2.91
N SER A 272 42.24 15.90 -3.09
CA SER A 272 42.72 16.73 -1.98
C SER A 272 41.57 17.46 -1.28
N HIS A 273 41.46 17.29 0.05
CA HIS A 273 40.35 17.83 0.84
C HIS A 273 40.76 18.09 2.30
N PRO A 274 40.49 19.26 2.90
CA PRO A 274 39.86 20.46 2.32
C PRO A 274 40.81 21.41 1.59
N PHE A 275 40.28 22.49 1.01
CA PHE A 275 41.11 23.55 0.44
C PHE A 275 41.93 24.25 1.52
N THR A 276 43.22 24.45 1.27
CA THR A 276 44.17 25.05 2.22
C THR A 276 44.51 26.51 1.91
N HIS A 277 44.01 27.06 0.79
CA HIS A 277 44.36 28.41 0.35
C HIS A 277 43.86 29.51 1.31
N HIS A 278 44.76 30.41 1.70
CA HIS A 278 44.48 31.47 2.68
C HIS A 278 43.45 32.53 2.24
N TYR A 279 43.26 32.72 0.94
CA TYR A 279 42.31 33.71 0.40
C TYR A 279 40.84 33.23 0.45
N LEU A 280 40.60 31.97 0.83
CA LEU A 280 39.26 31.40 0.95
C LEU A 280 38.64 31.68 2.31
N ASP A 281 37.33 31.87 2.32
CA ASP A 281 36.55 32.01 3.55
C ASP A 281 36.59 30.73 4.40
N GLU A 282 36.33 30.87 5.70
CA GLU A 282 36.37 29.76 6.66
C GLU A 282 35.39 28.63 6.28
N VAL A 283 34.24 28.98 5.72
CA VAL A 283 33.24 28.00 5.29
C VAL A 283 33.75 27.20 4.09
N SER A 284 34.40 27.83 3.11
CA SER A 284 35.01 27.12 1.98
C SER A 284 36.26 26.31 2.34
N ARG A 285 36.98 26.67 3.42
CA ARG A 285 38.09 25.88 3.98
C ARG A 285 37.61 24.73 4.87
N SER A 286 36.37 24.76 5.33
CA SER A 286 35.79 23.71 6.15
C SER A 286 35.55 22.44 5.31
N PRO A 287 35.88 21.25 5.83
CA PRO A 287 35.55 19.98 5.16
C PRO A 287 34.05 19.79 4.99
N VAL A 288 33.23 20.27 5.93
CA VAL A 288 31.77 20.09 5.94
C VAL A 288 31.00 21.34 5.49
N GLY A 289 31.71 22.36 4.99
CA GLY A 289 31.10 23.65 4.68
C GLY A 289 30.54 24.32 5.93
N ASP A 290 29.26 24.73 5.87
CA ASP A 290 28.54 25.39 6.97
C ASP A 290 27.87 24.40 7.95
N GLY A 291 27.98 23.09 7.68
CA GLY A 291 27.42 22.03 8.53
C GLY A 291 25.89 21.98 8.58
N LYS A 292 25.16 22.70 7.73
CA LYS A 292 23.68 22.74 7.75
C LYS A 292 23.08 21.92 6.63
N ALA A 293 22.12 21.04 6.90
CA ALA A 293 21.41 20.28 5.87
C ALA A 293 20.74 21.17 4.80
N ASN A 294 20.26 22.36 5.19
CA ASN A 294 19.59 23.29 4.27
C ASN A 294 20.50 23.88 3.20
N SER A 295 21.82 23.82 3.36
CA SER A 295 22.76 24.30 2.33
C SER A 295 23.09 23.22 1.30
N ILE A 296 22.63 21.98 1.48
CA ILE A 296 22.85 20.90 0.52
C ILE A 296 21.89 21.11 -0.66
N ASN A 297 22.46 21.30 -1.84
CA ASN A 297 21.71 21.48 -3.08
C ASN A 297 21.90 20.34 -4.06
N MET A 298 22.98 19.56 -3.95
CA MET A 298 23.21 18.38 -4.77
C MET A 298 23.60 17.21 -3.87
N ILE A 299 22.96 16.06 -4.10
CA ILE A 299 23.24 14.82 -3.38
C ILE A 299 23.53 13.74 -4.41
N MET A 300 24.71 13.13 -4.32
CA MET A 300 25.11 12.05 -5.23
C MET A 300 25.83 10.95 -4.45
N THR A 301 26.29 9.93 -5.15
CA THR A 301 27.04 8.83 -4.56
C THR A 301 28.40 8.68 -5.22
N GLN A 302 29.25 7.88 -4.57
CA GLN A 302 30.58 7.56 -5.08
C GLN A 302 30.69 6.05 -5.27
N ASP A 303 31.20 5.63 -6.43
CA ASP A 303 31.45 4.23 -6.78
C ASP A 303 32.95 3.93 -6.87
N CYS A 304 33.32 2.82 -7.51
CA CYS A 304 34.72 2.43 -7.69
C CYS A 304 35.53 3.41 -8.56
N ALA A 305 34.87 4.21 -9.41
CA ALA A 305 35.48 5.12 -10.35
C ALA A 305 35.30 6.60 -9.96
N GLY A 306 34.75 6.92 -8.78
CA GLY A 306 34.55 8.30 -8.34
C GLY A 306 33.08 8.68 -8.27
N PHE A 307 32.72 9.86 -8.79
CA PHE A 307 31.33 10.33 -8.71
C PHE A 307 30.42 9.57 -9.66
N ASN A 308 29.27 9.14 -9.16
CA ASN A 308 28.27 8.47 -9.98
C ASN A 308 27.05 9.35 -10.22
N LEU A 309 26.74 9.59 -11.49
CA LEU A 309 25.60 10.40 -11.94
C LEU A 309 24.46 9.58 -12.54
N GLY A 310 24.36 8.30 -12.21
CA GLY A 310 23.25 7.43 -12.59
C GLY A 310 22.04 7.50 -11.64
N SER A 311 22.27 7.97 -10.41
CA SER A 311 21.22 8.27 -9.42
C SER A 311 21.67 9.42 -8.53
N PHE A 312 21.11 10.61 -8.73
CA PHE A 312 21.46 11.79 -7.94
C PHE A 312 20.31 12.77 -7.81
N PHE A 313 20.32 13.57 -6.75
CA PHE A 313 19.31 14.58 -6.47
C PHE A 313 19.87 15.99 -6.66
N MET A 314 19.05 16.87 -7.22
CA MET A 314 19.29 18.30 -7.25
C MET A 314 18.11 19.05 -6.66
N ARG A 315 18.41 20.01 -5.79
CA ARG A 315 17.44 20.91 -5.20
C ARG A 315 17.19 22.10 -6.11
N ARG A 316 15.97 22.62 -6.14
CA ARG A 316 15.71 23.95 -6.71
C ARG A 316 16.41 25.01 -5.86
N SER A 317 17.36 25.71 -6.46
CA SER A 317 18.05 26.83 -5.82
C SER A 317 18.76 27.69 -6.87
N ASP A 318 19.09 28.94 -6.52
CA ASP A 318 19.91 29.81 -7.37
C ASP A 318 21.31 29.20 -7.62
N TRP A 319 21.80 28.41 -6.66
CA TRP A 319 23.04 27.67 -6.81
C TRP A 319 22.94 26.62 -7.92
N THR A 320 21.82 25.89 -7.99
CA THR A 320 21.59 24.87 -9.00
C THR A 320 21.55 25.50 -10.39
N ASP A 321 20.85 26.63 -10.56
CA ASP A 321 20.81 27.31 -11.85
C ASP A 321 22.21 27.72 -12.33
N ARG A 322 23.04 28.27 -11.43
CA ARG A 322 24.44 28.65 -11.71
C ARG A 322 25.33 27.44 -12.00
N LEU A 323 25.19 26.36 -11.23
CA LEU A 323 25.95 25.14 -11.48
C LEU A 323 25.61 24.58 -12.86
N LEU A 324 24.33 24.51 -13.21
CA LEU A 324 23.90 24.00 -14.52
C LEU A 324 24.44 24.86 -15.67
N ASP A 325 24.59 26.18 -15.50
CA ASP A 325 25.23 27.04 -16.52
C ASP A 325 26.73 26.75 -16.67
N VAL A 326 27.46 26.64 -15.55
CA VAL A 326 28.92 26.39 -15.56
C VAL A 326 29.23 24.95 -16.01
N TRP A 327 28.40 23.98 -15.62
CA TRP A 327 28.59 22.58 -15.97
C TRP A 327 28.30 22.32 -17.46
N TRP A 328 27.43 23.15 -18.06
CA TRP A 328 27.18 23.17 -19.51
C TRP A 328 28.20 24.01 -20.30
N ASP A 329 29.12 24.73 -19.62
CA ASP A 329 30.03 25.67 -20.27
C ASP A 329 30.97 24.95 -21.26
N PRO A 330 31.00 25.36 -22.55
CA PRO A 330 31.92 24.79 -23.53
C PRO A 330 33.39 24.88 -23.11
N VAL A 331 33.81 25.83 -22.27
CA VAL A 331 35.21 25.92 -21.83
C VAL A 331 35.64 24.66 -21.08
N THR A 332 34.77 24.13 -20.21
CA THR A 332 35.08 22.91 -19.44
C THR A 332 35.13 21.70 -20.36
N TYR A 333 34.17 21.58 -21.27
CA TYR A 333 34.03 20.44 -22.15
C TYR A 333 35.03 20.47 -23.33
N GLU A 334 35.17 21.57 -24.07
CA GLU A 334 35.97 21.63 -25.30
C GLU A 334 37.48 21.45 -25.05
N GLN A 335 37.99 21.86 -23.88
CA GLN A 335 39.43 21.77 -23.61
C GLN A 335 39.88 20.40 -23.08
N LYS A 336 39.00 19.67 -22.39
CA LYS A 336 39.37 18.42 -21.69
C LYS A 336 38.55 17.19 -22.10
N HIS A 337 37.54 17.30 -22.96
CA HIS A 337 36.73 16.15 -23.39
C HIS A 337 37.54 14.99 -24.00
N MET A 338 38.68 15.27 -24.64
CA MET A 338 39.55 14.21 -25.18
C MET A 338 40.34 13.46 -24.10
N GLN A 339 40.45 14.02 -22.89
CA GLN A 339 41.12 13.40 -21.73
C GLN A 339 40.12 12.73 -20.78
N TRP A 340 38.85 13.12 -20.83
CA TRP A 340 37.80 12.64 -19.93
C TRP A 340 37.05 11.46 -20.52
N GLU A 341 37.34 10.29 -19.96
CA GLU A 341 36.67 9.04 -20.31
C GLU A 341 35.22 9.01 -19.82
N HIS A 342 34.96 9.54 -18.61
CA HIS A 342 33.65 9.51 -17.95
C HIS A 342 32.86 10.81 -18.15
N LYS A 343 33.19 11.55 -19.20
CA LYS A 343 32.31 12.58 -19.75
C LYS A 343 31.87 13.59 -18.65
N GLU A 344 30.57 13.69 -18.34
CA GLU A 344 29.99 14.74 -17.50
C GLU A 344 30.36 14.57 -16.04
N GLN A 345 30.67 13.33 -15.65
CA GLN A 345 31.16 12.97 -14.32
C GLN A 345 32.54 13.59 -14.10
N ASP A 346 33.47 13.41 -15.04
CA ASP A 346 34.82 13.98 -14.95
C ASP A 346 34.80 15.52 -14.95
N ALA A 347 33.87 16.13 -15.69
CA ALA A 347 33.66 17.58 -15.65
C ALA A 347 33.20 18.06 -14.27
N LEU A 348 32.28 17.34 -13.64
CA LEU A 348 31.81 17.64 -12.29
C LEU A 348 32.90 17.40 -11.24
N ASP A 349 33.70 16.34 -11.39
CA ASP A 349 34.89 16.07 -10.56
C ASP A 349 35.85 17.26 -10.60
N GLN A 350 36.15 17.77 -11.80
CA GLN A 350 37.03 18.93 -11.97
C GLN A 350 36.43 20.19 -11.34
N LEU A 351 35.13 20.43 -11.48
CA LEU A 351 34.44 21.55 -10.84
C LEU A 351 34.49 21.42 -9.31
N TYR A 352 34.24 20.23 -8.77
CA TYR A 352 34.30 19.97 -7.34
C TYR A 352 35.72 20.20 -6.78
N GLN A 353 36.75 19.78 -7.52
CA GLN A 353 38.16 19.94 -7.14
C GLN A 353 38.67 21.39 -7.25
N SER A 354 38.12 22.19 -8.17
CA SER A 354 38.63 23.54 -8.44
C SER A 354 37.79 24.65 -7.82
N GLN A 355 36.50 24.42 -7.58
CA GLN A 355 35.53 25.44 -7.19
C GLN A 355 35.01 25.21 -5.77
N PRO A 356 35.49 25.97 -4.75
CA PRO A 356 35.02 25.85 -3.37
C PRO A 356 33.52 26.14 -3.20
N TRP A 357 32.95 26.97 -4.07
CA TRP A 357 31.52 27.29 -4.05
C TRP A 357 30.64 26.15 -4.54
N VAL A 358 31.13 25.24 -5.38
CA VAL A 358 30.38 24.03 -5.81
C VAL A 358 30.37 23.05 -4.66
N ARG A 359 31.56 22.69 -4.20
CA ARG A 359 31.79 21.71 -3.15
C ARG A 359 30.97 21.93 -1.89
N LYS A 360 30.91 23.16 -1.38
CA LYS A 360 30.19 23.46 -0.14
C LYS A 360 28.69 23.21 -0.22
N HIS A 361 28.11 22.94 -1.38
CA HIS A 361 26.68 22.64 -1.56
C HIS A 361 26.42 21.20 -2.02
N VAL A 362 27.48 20.39 -2.16
CA VAL A 362 27.42 18.99 -2.53
C VAL A 362 27.49 18.13 -1.27
N GLY A 363 26.72 17.04 -1.25
CA GLY A 363 26.81 15.99 -0.25
C GLY A 363 26.79 14.61 -0.88
N PHE A 364 27.35 13.64 -0.17
CA PHE A 364 27.52 12.27 -0.61
C PHE A 364 26.68 11.35 0.25
N LEU A 365 25.89 10.49 -0.40
CA LEU A 365 25.26 9.35 0.24
C LEU A 365 26.12 8.11 0.02
N HIS A 366 26.03 7.19 0.98
CA HIS A 366 26.57 5.85 0.79
C HIS A 366 25.98 5.22 -0.49
N GLN A 367 26.81 4.68 -1.37
CA GLN A 367 26.42 4.15 -2.70
C GLN A 367 25.17 3.27 -2.63
N ARG A 368 25.18 2.29 -1.72
CA ARG A 368 24.08 1.34 -1.54
C ARG A 368 22.72 1.94 -1.15
N LYS A 369 22.66 3.18 -0.65
CA LYS A 369 21.38 3.81 -0.28
C LYS A 369 20.54 4.20 -1.47
N ILE A 370 21.14 4.68 -2.56
CA ILE A 370 20.38 5.18 -3.72
C ILE A 370 20.90 4.67 -5.05
N ASN A 371 21.99 3.89 -5.05
CA ASN A 371 22.74 3.56 -6.24
C ASN A 371 23.54 2.25 -6.08
N SER A 372 22.98 1.23 -5.41
CA SER A 372 23.69 -0.03 -5.19
C SER A 372 23.99 -0.75 -6.51
N PHE A 373 25.10 -1.46 -6.57
CA PHE A 373 25.56 -2.12 -7.79
C PHE A 373 25.31 -3.63 -7.77
N PRO A 374 25.02 -4.25 -8.93
CA PRO A 374 25.03 -5.70 -9.03
C PRO A 374 26.46 -6.22 -8.80
N PRO A 375 26.63 -7.47 -8.33
CA PRO A 375 27.94 -8.01 -7.93
C PRO A 375 28.98 -8.10 -9.07
N GLY A 376 28.56 -7.96 -10.33
CA GLY A 376 29.45 -7.91 -11.48
C GLY A 376 29.87 -6.50 -11.91
N ALA A 377 29.24 -5.44 -11.39
CA ALA A 377 29.66 -4.06 -11.66
C ALA A 377 30.84 -3.70 -10.73
N CYS A 378 31.83 -2.95 -11.22
CA CYS A 378 33.05 -2.63 -10.44
C CYS A 378 33.81 -3.88 -9.93
N ASN A 379 33.67 -5.02 -10.61
CA ASN A 379 34.30 -6.28 -10.21
C ASN A 379 34.77 -7.11 -11.42
N PRO A 380 35.74 -6.58 -12.21
CA PRO A 380 36.17 -7.22 -13.45
C PRO A 380 36.81 -8.59 -13.22
N ASP A 381 37.49 -8.78 -12.09
CA ASP A 381 38.19 -10.03 -11.76
C ASP A 381 37.27 -11.10 -11.14
N GLY A 382 35.97 -10.80 -10.98
CA GLY A 382 35.03 -11.70 -10.31
C GLY A 382 35.37 -11.94 -8.83
N GLY A 383 36.03 -10.97 -8.20
CA GLY A 383 36.41 -10.98 -6.80
C GLY A 383 35.21 -10.98 -5.83
N PRO A 384 35.47 -11.00 -4.52
CA PRO A 384 34.40 -10.99 -3.52
C PRO A 384 33.55 -9.72 -3.61
N LYS A 385 32.27 -9.84 -3.28
CA LYS A 385 31.35 -8.69 -3.23
C LYS A 385 31.84 -7.67 -2.20
N ASP A 386 32.23 -6.50 -2.67
CA ASP A 386 32.41 -5.31 -1.84
C ASP A 386 31.07 -4.86 -1.20
N LYS A 387 31.06 -4.80 0.13
CA LYS A 387 29.90 -4.42 0.95
C LYS A 387 29.57 -2.92 0.89
N HIS A 388 30.46 -2.09 0.37
CA HIS A 388 30.24 -0.64 0.26
C HIS A 388 29.42 -0.28 -0.99
N ILE A 389 29.66 -0.98 -2.10
CA ILE A 389 29.05 -0.66 -3.40
C ILE A 389 27.98 -1.65 -3.83
N HIS A 390 28.14 -2.95 -3.53
CA HIS A 390 27.25 -3.98 -4.08
C HIS A 390 25.97 -4.14 -3.28
N TYR A 391 24.91 -4.51 -3.99
CA TYR A 391 23.60 -4.79 -3.42
C TYR A 391 23.66 -5.89 -2.36
N GLU A 392 23.17 -5.59 -1.18
CA GLU A 392 23.05 -6.52 -0.05
C GLU A 392 21.58 -6.86 0.21
N GLU A 393 21.28 -8.16 0.18
CA GLU A 393 19.91 -8.66 0.31
C GLU A 393 19.34 -8.46 1.73
N ASN A 394 20.19 -8.62 2.75
CA ASN A 394 19.79 -8.54 4.15
C ASN A 394 19.42 -7.12 4.57
N GLN A 395 20.10 -6.12 4.01
CA GLN A 395 19.90 -4.71 4.34
C GLN A 395 18.82 -4.05 3.47
N ARG A 396 18.28 -4.77 2.47
CA ARG A 396 17.24 -4.29 1.56
C ARG A 396 17.60 -2.94 0.95
N ASP A 397 18.68 -2.92 0.20
CA ASP A 397 19.12 -1.72 -0.51
C ASP A 397 18.00 -1.20 -1.42
N PHE A 398 17.81 0.12 -1.44
CA PHE A 398 16.59 0.73 -1.97
C PHE A 398 16.51 0.74 -3.51
N LEU A 399 17.64 0.92 -4.17
CA LEU A 399 17.75 0.99 -5.63
C LEU A 399 19.00 0.28 -6.12
N VAL A 400 18.84 -0.55 -7.15
CA VAL A 400 19.94 -1.14 -7.92
C VAL A 400 20.19 -0.34 -9.19
N ASN A 401 21.45 -0.09 -9.50
CA ASN A 401 21.92 0.48 -10.75
C ASN A 401 22.84 -0.52 -11.45
N MET A 402 22.42 -0.99 -12.62
CA MET A 402 23.20 -1.89 -13.48
C MET A 402 24.17 -1.09 -14.36
N ALA A 403 24.93 -0.18 -13.74
CA ALA A 403 25.88 0.69 -14.46
C ALA A 403 26.99 -0.14 -15.12
N GLY A 404 27.39 0.24 -16.35
CA GLY A 404 28.45 -0.45 -17.09
C GLY A 404 28.11 -1.88 -17.51
N CYS A 405 26.83 -2.26 -17.50
CA CYS A 405 26.43 -3.60 -17.95
C CYS A 405 26.59 -3.77 -19.48
N GLU A 406 26.56 -2.67 -20.24
CA GLU A 406 26.78 -2.65 -21.69
C GLU A 406 28.21 -3.08 -22.08
N TRP A 407 29.14 -3.06 -21.13
CA TRP A 407 30.53 -3.48 -21.31
C TRP A 407 30.74 -4.95 -20.96
N GLY A 408 30.06 -5.84 -21.68
CA GLY A 408 30.28 -7.29 -21.61
C GLY A 408 29.47 -8.05 -20.56
N ARG A 409 28.44 -7.44 -19.95
CA ARG A 409 27.48 -8.12 -19.05
C ARG A 409 26.07 -8.15 -19.68
N ASP A 410 25.19 -9.01 -19.16
CA ASP A 410 23.80 -9.09 -19.65
C ASP A 410 22.89 -8.16 -18.84
N CYS A 411 22.78 -6.90 -19.26
CA CYS A 411 21.92 -5.90 -18.62
C CYS A 411 20.47 -6.38 -18.43
N TRP A 412 19.93 -7.06 -19.45
CA TRP A 412 18.54 -7.50 -19.42
C TRP A 412 18.35 -8.64 -18.43
N GLY A 413 19.26 -9.61 -18.41
CA GLY A 413 19.25 -10.71 -17.45
C GLY A 413 19.36 -10.23 -16.00
N GLU A 414 20.25 -9.27 -15.73
CA GLU A 414 20.39 -8.64 -14.40
C GLU A 414 19.10 -7.89 -14.01
N MET A 415 18.55 -7.06 -14.91
CA MET A 415 17.31 -6.33 -14.67
C MET A 415 16.13 -7.28 -14.42
N TYR A 416 16.04 -8.36 -15.21
CA TYR A 416 15.03 -9.40 -15.04
C TYR A 416 15.14 -10.07 -13.67
N TYR A 417 16.37 -10.43 -13.26
CA TYR A 417 16.64 -11.02 -11.95
C TYR A 417 16.20 -10.10 -10.82
N TYR A 418 16.64 -8.83 -10.81
CA TYR A 418 16.26 -7.88 -9.76
C TYR A 418 14.77 -7.54 -9.76
N ARG A 419 14.12 -7.58 -10.93
CA ARG A 419 12.67 -7.44 -11.03
C ARG A 419 11.94 -8.59 -10.34
N GLU A 420 12.33 -9.84 -10.59
CA GLU A 420 11.75 -11.00 -9.91
C GLU A 420 12.10 -11.01 -8.41
N PHE A 421 13.32 -10.62 -8.08
CA PHE A 421 13.81 -10.56 -6.71
C PHE A 421 13.06 -9.50 -5.89
N SER A 422 12.87 -8.30 -6.42
CA SER A 422 12.05 -7.25 -5.80
C SER A 422 10.60 -7.69 -5.61
N TYR A 423 10.02 -8.39 -6.60
CA TYR A 423 8.69 -8.97 -6.44
C TYR A 423 8.67 -9.98 -5.29
N TRP A 424 9.62 -10.91 -5.24
CA TRP A 424 9.74 -11.93 -4.20
C TRP A 424 9.88 -11.33 -2.79
N LEU A 425 10.71 -10.30 -2.64
CA LEU A 425 10.91 -9.58 -1.39
C LEU A 425 9.63 -8.87 -0.92
N ASN A 426 8.87 -8.28 -1.84
CA ASN A 426 7.74 -7.39 -1.55
C ASN A 426 6.37 -8.01 -1.77
N ARG A 427 6.29 -9.35 -1.70
CA ARG A 427 5.03 -10.10 -1.77
C ARG A 427 4.09 -9.72 -0.63
N ASN A 428 2.83 -9.49 -0.98
CA ASN A 428 1.77 -9.22 0.00
C ASN A 428 1.53 -10.47 0.88
N PRO A 429 1.03 -10.32 2.13
CA PRO A 429 0.74 -11.47 3.00
C PRO A 429 -0.17 -12.53 2.34
N TRP A 430 -1.13 -12.08 1.51
CA TRP A 430 -1.99 -12.96 0.73
C TRP A 430 -1.25 -13.72 -0.39
N GLU A 431 -0.30 -13.07 -1.06
CA GLU A 431 0.55 -13.71 -2.08
C GLU A 431 1.48 -14.74 -1.43
N ARG A 432 2.11 -14.40 -0.29
CA ARG A 432 2.89 -15.34 0.51
C ARG A 432 2.06 -16.55 0.92
N PHE A 433 0.82 -16.34 1.35
CA PHE A 433 -0.08 -17.44 1.67
C PHE A 433 -0.37 -18.35 0.46
N LYS A 434 -0.66 -17.77 -0.71
CA LYS A 434 -0.91 -18.56 -1.93
C LYS A 434 0.34 -19.32 -2.39
N GLU A 435 1.48 -18.66 -2.44
CA GLU A 435 2.70 -19.22 -3.02
C GLU A 435 3.43 -20.16 -2.04
N ASP A 436 3.63 -19.73 -0.79
CA ASP A 436 4.45 -20.48 0.17
C ASP A 436 3.66 -21.62 0.83
N LEU A 437 2.33 -21.53 0.91
CA LEU A 437 1.48 -22.56 1.53
C LEU A 437 0.67 -23.34 0.49
N ILE A 438 -0.19 -22.68 -0.29
CA ILE A 438 -1.10 -23.40 -1.21
C ILE A 438 -0.33 -24.06 -2.34
N ALA A 439 0.59 -23.36 -3.00
CA ALA A 439 1.33 -23.93 -4.12
C ALA A 439 2.25 -25.08 -3.69
N VAL A 440 2.84 -25.00 -2.49
CA VAL A 440 3.66 -26.08 -1.91
C VAL A 440 2.81 -27.31 -1.58
N ILE A 441 1.64 -27.12 -0.97
CA ILE A 441 0.69 -28.21 -0.70
C ILE A 441 0.23 -28.84 -2.02
N TRP A 442 -0.12 -28.03 -3.02
CA TRP A 442 -0.52 -28.50 -4.33
C TRP A 442 0.58 -29.30 -5.04
N PHE A 443 1.83 -28.83 -4.96
CA PHE A 443 2.99 -29.53 -5.49
C PHE A 443 3.18 -30.89 -4.79
N LYS A 444 3.05 -30.95 -3.46
CA LYS A 444 3.13 -32.20 -2.71
C LYS A 444 2.00 -33.18 -3.06
N LEU A 445 0.82 -32.69 -3.39
CA LEU A 445 -0.35 -33.52 -3.74
C LEU A 445 -0.35 -34.00 -5.19
N THR A 446 0.13 -33.18 -6.14
CA THR A 446 -0.04 -33.44 -7.58
C THR A 446 1.27 -33.65 -8.33
N GLY A 447 2.42 -33.37 -7.71
CA GLY A 447 3.74 -33.35 -8.35
C GLY A 447 3.94 -32.21 -9.35
N LYS A 448 2.93 -31.35 -9.58
CA LYS A 448 2.98 -30.25 -10.54
C LYS A 448 3.27 -28.92 -9.84
N LYS A 449 4.32 -28.22 -10.28
CA LYS A 449 4.58 -26.85 -9.83
C LYS A 449 3.56 -25.93 -10.50
N VAL A 450 2.82 -25.17 -9.69
CA VAL A 450 1.85 -24.18 -10.15
C VAL A 450 2.26 -22.82 -9.61
N LYS A 451 2.23 -21.80 -10.46
CA LYS A 451 2.43 -20.39 -10.07
C LYS A 451 1.02 -19.79 -9.86
N LEU A 452 0.68 -19.42 -8.62
CA LEU A 452 -0.69 -19.05 -8.17
C LEU A 452 -0.88 -17.56 -7.91
#